data_AF-A0A496UJ80-F1
#
_entry.id   AF-A0A496UJ80-F1
#
_cell.length_a   1.000
_cell.length_b   1.000
_cell.length_c   1.000
_cell.angle_alpha   90.00
_cell.angle_beta   90.00
_cell.angle_gamma   90.00
#
_symmetry.space_group_name_H-M   'P 1'
#
loop_
_entity.id
_entity.type
_entity.pdbx_description
1 polymer ?
#
loop_
_entity_poly.entity_id
_entity_poly.type
_entity_poly.pdbx_seq_one_letter_code
_entity_poly.pdbx_strand_id
1 'polypeptide(L)'
;MIPRKLLDGERVAGARVDGSWVEGVPVGFTFRASVQPVVGKELDNTPSIRRHKGAVYKLYSNDELFTIKENTQPDIVTLYSIRCEIVEKQIWQNNIRPHYKYYAAEKLTK
;
A
#
# COMPACT_ATOMS: atom_id res chain seq x y z
N MET A 1 -21.79 6.27 1.45
CA MET A 1 -20.61 5.95 0.61
C MET A 1 -19.44 6.75 1.15
N ILE A 2 -18.32 6.12 1.51
CA ILE A 2 -17.13 6.87 1.96
C ILE A 2 -16.54 7.57 0.72
N PRO A 3 -16.30 8.89 0.76
CA PRO A 3 -15.74 9.58 -0.39
C PRO A 3 -14.36 9.02 -0.73
N ARG A 4 -14.12 8.83 -2.02
CA ARG A 4 -12.81 8.43 -2.55
C ARG A 4 -12.02 9.68 -2.90
N LYS A 5 -10.79 9.74 -2.42
CA LYS A 5 -9.85 10.81 -2.71
C LYS A 5 -8.90 10.33 -3.80
N LEU A 6 -8.45 11.26 -4.65
CA LEU A 6 -7.33 11.02 -5.55
C LEU A 6 -6.06 11.01 -4.68
N LEU A 7 -5.26 9.96 -4.81
CA LEU A 7 -4.03 9.77 -4.07
C LEU A 7 -2.88 9.51 -5.04
N ASP A 8 -1.69 9.95 -4.65
CA ASP A 8 -0.46 9.72 -5.38
C ASP A 8 0.21 8.45 -4.87
N GLY A 9 0.56 7.59 -5.82
CA GLY A 9 1.33 6.36 -5.63
C GLY A 9 2.64 6.43 -6.39
N GLU A 10 3.60 5.65 -5.91
CA GLU A 10 4.92 5.46 -6.51
C GLU A 10 5.20 3.97 -6.55
N ARG A 11 5.60 3.48 -7.72
CA ARG A 11 5.96 2.09 -7.95
C ARG A 11 7.37 2.02 -8.50
N VAL A 12 8.18 1.15 -7.92
CA VAL A 12 9.51 0.83 -8.43
C VAL A 12 9.47 -0.55 -9.03
N ALA A 13 9.78 -0.64 -10.32
CA ALA A 13 10.06 -1.90 -10.99
C ALA A 13 11.59 -2.04 -11.07
N GLY A 14 12.17 -2.95 -10.28
CA GLY A 14 13.58 -3.31 -10.43
C GLY A 14 13.76 -4.63 -11.18
N ALA A 15 15.00 -4.99 -11.42
CA ALA A 15 15.36 -6.26 -12.02
C ALA A 15 16.56 -6.88 -11.31
N ARG A 16 16.66 -8.21 -11.36
CA ARG A 16 17.91 -8.88 -11.00
C ARG A 16 18.87 -8.81 -12.17
N VAL A 17 20.00 -8.13 -11.98
CA VAL A 17 21.11 -8.06 -12.93
C VAL A 17 22.32 -8.68 -12.23
N ASP A 18 22.90 -9.72 -12.83
CA ASP A 18 24.08 -10.42 -12.31
C ASP A 18 23.97 -10.88 -10.85
N GLY A 19 22.78 -11.39 -10.48
CA GLY A 19 22.50 -11.88 -9.12
C GLY A 19 22.25 -10.78 -8.07
N SER A 20 22.45 -9.51 -8.43
CA SER A 20 22.14 -8.35 -7.59
C SER A 20 20.79 -7.74 -7.98
N TRP A 21 20.04 -7.24 -7.00
CA TRP A 21 18.85 -6.45 -7.29
C TRP A 21 19.25 -5.03 -7.66
N VAL A 22 18.82 -4.59 -8.84
CA VAL A 22 18.97 -3.20 -9.29
C VAL A 22 17.60 -2.54 -9.19
N GLU A 23 17.50 -1.54 -8.33
CA GLU A 23 16.30 -0.70 -8.24
C GLU A 23 16.12 0.07 -9.56
N GLY A 24 14.92 -0.01 -10.14
CA GLY A 24 14.60 0.82 -11.30
C GLY A 24 14.18 2.22 -10.89
N VAL A 25 13.77 3.00 -11.89
CA VAL A 25 13.29 4.36 -11.67
C VAL A 25 11.88 4.32 -11.06
N PRO A 26 11.61 5.04 -9.97
CA PRO A 26 10.27 5.17 -9.44
C PRO A 26 9.32 5.82 -10.45
N VAL A 27 8.20 5.16 -10.73
CA VAL A 27 7.15 5.65 -11.61
C VAL A 27 5.96 6.09 -10.75
N GLY A 28 5.60 7.37 -10.87
CA GLY A 28 4.42 7.93 -10.22
C GLY A 28 3.14 7.50 -10.92
N PHE A 29 2.08 7.28 -10.14
CA PHE A 29 0.73 7.03 -10.64
C PHE A 29 -0.31 7.62 -9.68
N THR A 30 -1.53 7.84 -10.17
CA THR A 30 -2.63 8.33 -9.33
C THR A 30 -3.75 7.31 -9.29
N PHE A 31 -4.40 7.17 -8.14
CA PHE A 31 -5.52 6.23 -7.98
C PHE A 31 -6.58 6.80 -7.03
N ARG A 32 -7.79 6.22 -7.04
CA ARG A 32 -8.90 6.68 -6.19
C ARG A 32 -9.18 5.70 -5.07
N ALA A 33 -8.92 6.12 -3.82
CA ALA A 33 -9.21 5.30 -2.66
C ALA A 33 -9.87 6.07 -1.52
N SER A 34 -10.57 5.32 -0.68
CA SER A 34 -11.03 5.81 0.63
C SER A 34 -9.99 5.43 1.68
N VAL A 35 -9.62 6.40 2.53
CA VAL A 35 -8.56 6.26 3.53
C VAL A 35 -9.18 6.29 4.93
N GLN A 36 -8.82 5.35 5.79
CA GLN A 36 -9.22 5.34 7.20
C GLN A 36 -8.01 5.05 8.09
N PRO A 37 -7.78 5.80 9.17
CA PRO A 37 -6.74 5.45 10.14
C PRO A 37 -7.07 4.12 10.83
N VAL A 38 -6.04 3.32 11.11
CA VAL A 38 -6.15 2.09 11.92
C VAL A 38 -5.72 2.41 13.34
N VAL A 39 -6.57 2.11 14.32
CA VAL A 39 -6.31 2.39 15.74
C VAL A 39 -6.77 1.25 16.63
N GLY A 40 -6.16 1.12 17.81
CA GLY A 40 -6.58 0.21 18.87
C GLY A 40 -6.57 -1.27 18.45
N LYS A 41 -7.64 -1.99 18.76
CA LYS A 41 -7.74 -3.46 18.61
C LYS A 41 -7.47 -3.97 17.19
N GLU A 42 -7.71 -3.17 16.16
CA GLU A 42 -7.48 -3.58 14.77
C GLU A 42 -5.99 -3.66 14.43
N LEU A 43 -5.18 -2.77 15.01
CA LEU A 43 -3.73 -2.82 14.93
C LEU A 43 -3.20 -4.08 15.63
N ASP A 44 -3.74 -4.38 16.81
CA ASP A 44 -3.36 -5.56 17.57
C ASP A 44 -3.71 -6.85 16.82
N ASN A 45 -4.90 -6.94 16.25
CA ASN A 45 -5.37 -8.15 15.57
C ASN A 45 -4.63 -8.47 14.27
N THR A 46 -3.82 -7.57 13.73
CA THR A 46 -3.13 -7.78 12.45
C THR A 46 -1.61 -7.84 12.64
N PRO A 47 -1.01 -9.05 12.73
CA PRO A 47 0.42 -9.23 13.01
C PRO A 47 1.34 -8.57 11.98
N SER A 48 0.91 -8.54 10.71
CA SER A 48 1.60 -7.91 9.56
C SER A 48 1.87 -6.44 9.84
N ILE A 49 0.88 -5.76 10.42
CA ILE A 49 0.86 -4.32 10.65
C ILE A 49 1.47 -3.98 12.02
N ARG A 50 1.23 -4.81 13.03
CA ARG A 50 1.72 -4.62 14.41
C ARG A 50 3.24 -4.39 14.49
N ARG A 51 4.02 -4.88 13.52
CA ARG A 51 5.47 -4.73 13.46
C ARG A 51 5.93 -3.33 13.05
N HIS A 52 5.04 -2.52 12.47
CA HIS A 52 5.35 -1.15 12.06
C HIS A 52 5.16 -0.20 13.25
N LYS A 53 6.15 0.68 13.47
CA LYS A 53 6.14 1.63 14.60
C LYS A 53 5.46 2.96 14.29
N GLY A 54 5.06 3.19 13.04
CA GLY A 54 4.49 4.45 12.57
C GLY A 54 2.98 4.41 12.33
N ALA A 55 2.47 5.44 11.66
CA ALA A 55 1.05 5.54 11.33
C ALA A 55 0.60 4.42 10.37
N VAL A 56 -0.62 3.93 10.56
CA VAL A 56 -1.21 2.88 9.71
C VAL A 56 -2.57 3.32 9.21
N TYR A 57 -2.81 3.07 7.92
CA TYR A 57 -4.05 3.39 7.24
C TYR A 57 -4.62 2.18 6.51
N LYS A 58 -5.94 2.08 6.51
CA LYS A 58 -6.71 1.23 5.59
C LYS A 58 -7.04 2.01 4.33
N LEU A 59 -6.85 1.36 3.19
CA LEU A 59 -7.24 1.89 1.88
C LEU A 59 -8.26 0.96 1.24
N TYR A 60 -9.28 1.55 0.61
CA TYR A 60 -10.23 0.83 -0.22
C TYR A 60 -10.17 1.39 -1.64
N SER A 61 -9.69 0.59 -2.58
CA SER A 61 -9.52 0.97 -3.98
C SER A 61 -10.13 -0.07 -4.92
N ASN A 62 -10.38 0.33 -6.16
CA ASN A 62 -10.62 -0.61 -7.25
C ASN A 62 -9.35 -0.86 -8.08
N ASP A 63 -8.38 0.04 -7.95
CA ASP A 63 -7.09 -0.07 -8.61
C ASP A 63 -6.20 -1.02 -7.83
N GLU A 64 -5.48 -1.86 -8.56
CA GLU A 64 -4.62 -2.88 -7.97
C GLU A 64 -3.26 -2.29 -7.56
N LEU A 65 -3.04 -2.23 -6.25
CA LEU A 65 -1.74 -1.97 -5.63
C LEU A 65 -1.02 -3.28 -5.29
N PHE A 66 0.31 -3.22 -5.28
CA PHE A 66 1.19 -4.35 -5.00
C PHE A 66 1.86 -4.25 -3.63
N THR A 67 1.91 -5.39 -2.94
CA THR A 67 2.75 -5.57 -1.75
C THR A 67 4.09 -6.19 -2.15
N ILE A 68 4.96 -6.43 -1.17
CA ILE A 68 6.20 -7.20 -1.36
C ILE A 68 5.97 -8.65 -1.85
N LYS A 69 4.73 -9.16 -1.76
CA LYS A 69 4.39 -10.50 -2.25
C LYS A 69 4.17 -10.55 -3.75
N GLU A 70 3.59 -9.50 -4.33
CA GLU A 70 3.30 -9.42 -5.76
C GLU A 70 4.43 -8.75 -6.54
N ASN A 71 5.20 -7.87 -5.90
CA ASN A 71 6.34 -7.19 -6.50
C ASN A 71 7.53 -7.21 -5.54
N THR A 72 8.76 -7.11 -6.07
CA THR A 72 9.97 -7.08 -5.23
C THR A 72 10.01 -5.85 -4.32
N GLN A 73 9.34 -4.75 -4.72
CA GLN A 73 9.10 -3.60 -3.87
C GLN A 73 7.60 -3.33 -3.75
N PRO A 74 7.08 -3.07 -2.53
CA PRO A 74 5.71 -2.66 -2.36
C PRO A 74 5.49 -1.29 -3.00
N ASP A 75 4.25 -1.04 -3.43
CA ASP A 75 3.85 0.30 -3.81
C ASP A 75 3.93 1.24 -2.61
N ILE A 76 4.34 2.48 -2.85
CA ILE A 76 4.39 3.55 -1.86
C ILE A 76 3.26 4.52 -2.17
N VAL A 77 2.48 4.90 -1.17
CA VAL A 77 1.38 5.85 -1.28
C VAL A 77 1.66 7.04 -0.38
N THR A 78 1.42 8.25 -0.88
CA THR A 78 1.52 9.46 -0.07
C THR A 78 0.17 9.74 0.59
N LEU A 79 0.10 9.61 1.92
CA LEU A 79 -1.08 9.85 2.73
C LEU A 79 -0.80 10.97 3.72
N TYR A 80 -1.51 12.10 3.62
CA TYR A 80 -1.32 13.24 4.53
C TYR A 80 0.15 13.71 4.62
N SER A 81 0.84 13.76 3.48
CA SER A 81 2.27 14.08 3.37
C SER A 81 3.22 13.04 4.01
N ILE A 82 2.72 11.86 4.36
CA ILE A 82 3.49 10.73 4.89
C ILE A 82 3.62 9.67 3.80
N ARG A 83 4.83 9.14 3.60
CA ARG A 83 5.07 8.01 2.70
C ARG A 83 4.71 6.71 3.40
N CYS A 84 3.73 5.98 2.87
CA CYS A 84 3.27 4.72 3.42
C CYS A 84 3.49 3.60 2.41
N GLU A 85 4.08 2.49 2.83
CA GLU A 85 4.21 1.29 2.01
C GLU A 85 2.98 0.39 2.16
N ILE A 86 2.58 -0.27 1.07
CA ILE A 86 1.49 -1.25 1.09
C ILE A 86 1.99 -2.58 1.69
N VAL A 87 1.56 -2.85 2.92
CA VAL A 87 2.03 -3.99 3.73
C VAL A 87 1.20 -5.24 3.46
N GLU A 88 -0.11 -5.08 3.32
CA GLU A 88 -1.03 -6.19 3.14
C GLU A 88 -2.15 -5.82 2.18
N LYS A 89 -2.52 -6.80 1.35
CA LYS A 89 -3.60 -6.75 0.38
C LYS A 89 -4.62 -7.84 0.69
N GLN A 90 -5.88 -7.44 0.78
CA GLN A 90 -7.03 -8.31 0.91
C GLN A 90 -7.92 -8.12 -0.32
N ILE A 91 -8.09 -9.19 -1.07
CA ILE A 91 -8.85 -9.20 -2.32
C ILE A 91 -10.32 -9.46 -2.00
N TRP A 92 -11.20 -8.54 -2.37
CA TRP A 92 -12.64 -8.66 -2.24
C TRP A 92 -13.26 -8.58 -3.64
N GLN A 93 -13.22 -9.68 -4.38
CA GLN A 93 -13.86 -9.75 -5.68
C GLN A 93 -15.37 -9.99 -5.51
N ASN A 94 -16.17 -9.11 -6.09
CA ASN A 94 -17.54 -9.45 -6.48
C ASN A 94 -17.59 -9.48 -8.01
N ASN A 95 -18.53 -10.23 -8.60
CA ASN A 95 -18.67 -10.36 -10.06
C ASN A 95 -19.13 -9.06 -10.77
N ILE A 96 -19.09 -7.90 -10.09
CA ILE A 96 -19.55 -6.61 -10.60
C ILE A 96 -18.36 -5.67 -10.78
N ARG A 97 -17.50 -5.55 -9.77
CA ARG A 97 -16.31 -4.70 -9.78
C ARG A 97 -15.27 -5.19 -8.77
N PRO A 98 -13.99 -5.24 -9.15
CA PRO A 98 -12.91 -5.52 -8.20
C PRO A 98 -12.91 -4.51 -7.07
N HIS A 99 -12.86 -5.02 -5.84
CA HIS A 99 -12.60 -4.23 -4.65
C HIS A 99 -11.39 -4.79 -3.92
N TYR A 100 -10.47 -3.90 -3.58
CA TYR A 100 -9.28 -4.23 -2.84
C TYR A 100 -9.27 -3.44 -1.54
N LYS A 101 -8.97 -4.15 -0.46
CA LYS A 101 -8.66 -3.56 0.83
C LYS A 101 -7.16 -3.68 1.06
N TYR A 102 -6.52 -2.57 1.39
CA TYR A 102 -5.10 -2.53 1.70
C TYR A 102 -4.86 -2.03 3.10
N TYR A 103 -3.74 -2.44 3.67
CA TYR A 103 -3.14 -1.79 4.82
C TYR A 103 -1.83 -1.15 4.40
N ALA A 104 -1.74 0.16 4.62
CA ALA A 104 -0.57 0.97 4.35
C ALA A 104 0.05 1.38 5.68
N ALA A 105 1.35 1.16 5.86
CA ALA A 105 2.07 1.57 7.05
C ALA A 105 3.14 2.59 6.69
N GLU A 106 3.39 3.54 7.58
CA GLU A 106 4.42 4.55 7.42
C GLU A 106 5.79 3.91 7.19
N LYS A 107 6.45 4.33 6.10
CA LYS A 107 7.81 3.92 5.77
C LYS A 107 8.77 4.79 6.55
N LEU A 108 9.25 4.26 7.68
CA LEU A 108 10.30 4.91 8.46
C LEU A 108 11.58 4.97 7.63
N THR A 109 12.04 6.19 7.32
CA THR A 109 13.36 6.40 6.73
C THR A 109 14.39 6.08 7.82
N LYS A 110 15.23 5.07 7.59
CA LYS A 110 16.36 4.75 8.46
C LYS A 110 17.48 5.75 8.29
#